data_AF-A0A3Q0S3M6-F1
#
_entry.id   AF-A0A3Q0S3M6-F1
#
_cell.length_a   1.000
_cell.length_b   1.000
_cell.length_c   1.000
_cell.angle_alpha   90.00
_cell.angle_beta   90.00
_cell.angle_gamma   90.00
#
_symmetry.space_group_name_H-M   'P 1'
#
loop_
_entity.id
_entity.type
_entity.pdbx_description
1 polymer ?
#
loop_
_entity_poly.entity_id
_entity_poly.type
_entity_poly.pdbx_seq_one_letter_code
_entity_poly.pdbx_strand_id
1 'polypeptide(L)' 'MPEPAKSAPKKGSKKAVTKTAGKGGKKRRKTRKESYDLRAFLPQKQEIQTAVRLLLPGELAKHAVSEGTKAVTKYTSSK' A
#
# COMPACT_ATOMS: atom_id res chain seq x y z
N MET A 1 10.62 -24.76 41.84
CA MET A 1 10.83 -23.30 41.95
C MET A 1 10.16 -22.65 40.76
N PRO A 2 9.07 -21.89 40.92
CA PRO A 2 8.43 -21.21 39.79
C PRO A 2 9.27 -20.01 39.36
N GLU A 3 9.63 -19.94 38.08
CA GLU A 3 10.33 -18.80 37.49
C GLU A 3 9.38 -17.58 37.35
N PRO A 4 9.90 -16.35 37.49
CA PRO A 4 9.09 -15.13 37.54
C PRO A 4 8.47 -14.75 36.19
N ALA A 5 7.28 -14.16 36.27
CA ALA A 5 6.39 -13.80 35.17
C ALA A 5 7.04 -12.94 34.07
N LYS A 6 6.63 -13.21 32.83
CA LYS A 6 6.97 -12.47 31.60
C LYS A 6 6.79 -10.96 31.79
N SER A 7 7.87 -10.19 31.60
CA SER A 7 7.82 -8.73 31.57
C SER A 7 7.03 -8.23 30.36
N ALA A 8 5.96 -7.46 30.60
CA ALA A 8 5.15 -6.82 29.57
C ALA A 8 5.96 -5.85 28.69
N PRO A 9 5.64 -5.70 27.40
CA PRO A 9 6.34 -4.75 26.53
C PRO A 9 6.04 -3.32 26.98
N LYS A 10 7.07 -2.59 27.41
CA LYS A 10 6.95 -1.18 27.80
C LYS A 10 6.51 -0.34 26.59
N LYS A 11 5.39 0.35 26.75
CA LYS A 11 4.77 1.27 25.79
C LYS A 11 5.80 2.32 25.35
N GLY A 12 6.21 2.24 24.08
CA GLY A 12 7.19 3.13 23.48
C GLY A 12 6.82 4.59 23.64
N SER A 13 7.77 5.37 24.15
CA SER A 13 7.74 6.82 24.27
C SER A 13 7.35 7.47 22.94
N LYS A 14 6.27 8.26 22.96
CA LYS A 14 5.84 9.09 21.81
C LYS A 14 7.03 9.93 21.33
N LYS A 15 7.56 9.63 20.14
CA LYS A 15 8.54 10.49 19.47
C LYS A 15 7.88 11.84 19.16
N ALA A 16 8.55 12.92 19.55
CA ALA A 16 8.14 14.28 19.23
C ALA A 16 8.07 14.45 17.70
N VAL A 17 6.94 14.98 17.21
CA VAL A 17 6.76 15.30 15.79
C VAL A 17 7.60 16.52 15.46
N THR A 18 8.71 16.32 14.73
CA THR A 18 9.42 17.41 14.07
C THR A 18 8.57 17.91 12.92
N LYS A 19 8.29 19.22 12.88
CA LYS A 19 7.61 19.87 11.76
C LYS A 19 8.43 19.65 10.48
N THR A 20 7.96 18.80 9.58
CA THR A 20 8.51 18.76 8.22
C THR A 20 8.26 20.11 7.58
N ALA A 21 9.33 20.83 7.24
CA ALA A 21 9.24 22.06 6.47
C ALA A 21 8.32 21.82 5.26
N GLY A 22 7.25 22.60 5.18
CA GLY A 22 6.30 22.53 4.07
C GLY A 22 7.08 22.62 2.77
N LYS A 23 6.76 21.73 1.82
CA LYS A 23 7.36 21.76 0.48
C LYS A 23 7.02 23.09 -0.16
N GLY A 24 7.92 24.06 -0.01
CA GLY A 24 7.88 25.35 -0.66
C GLY A 24 7.84 25.17 -2.16
N GLY A 25 6.92 25.91 -2.80
CA GLY A 25 7.03 26.37 -4.17
C GLY A 25 7.45 25.36 -5.23
N LYS A 26 6.63 24.34 -5.52
CA LYS A 26 6.74 23.65 -6.83
C LYS A 26 6.08 24.48 -7.93
N LYS A 27 6.72 25.60 -8.29
CA LYS A 27 6.41 26.31 -9.53
C LYS A 27 6.83 25.37 -10.68
N ARG A 28 5.83 24.83 -11.38
CA ARG A 28 5.92 23.95 -12.57
C ARG A 28 6.26 22.48 -12.32
N ARG A 29 5.43 21.76 -11.56
CA ARG A 29 5.17 20.35 -11.92
C ARG A 29 3.80 20.29 -12.58
N LYS A 30 3.75 20.36 -13.91
CA LYS A 30 2.54 19.99 -14.67
C LYS A 30 2.42 18.47 -14.49
N THR A 31 1.81 18.04 -13.39
CA THR A 31 1.44 16.63 -13.23
C THR A 31 0.44 16.31 -14.32
N ARG A 32 0.70 15.22 -15.06
CA ARG A 32 -0.20 14.73 -16.09
C ARG A 32 -1.60 14.63 -15.46
N LYS A 33 -2.58 15.25 -16.11
CA LYS A 33 -3.98 15.12 -15.71
C LYS A 33 -4.35 13.68 -16.07
N GLU A 34 -4.52 12.82 -15.05
CA GLU A 34 -5.08 11.49 -15.24
C GLU A 34 -6.53 11.70 -15.69
N SER A 35 -6.85 11.35 -16.93
CA SER A 35 -8.17 11.59 -17.54
C SER A 35 -9.26 10.65 -17.03
N TYR A 36 -8.94 9.78 -16.07
CA TYR A 36 -9.87 8.82 -15.49
C TYR A 36 -10.27 9.32 -14.11
N ASP A 37 -11.56 9.52 -13.91
CA ASP A 37 -12.15 9.72 -12.58
C ASP A 37 -12.02 8.40 -11.79
N LEU A 38 -10.82 8.17 -11.24
CA LEU A 38 -10.46 6.98 -10.50
C LEU A 38 -11.40 6.69 -9.33
N ARG A 39 -12.20 7.66 -8.87
CA ARG A 39 -13.13 7.49 -7.74
C ARG A 39 -14.49 6.95 -8.14
N ALA A 40 -14.90 7.12 -9.40
CA ALA A 40 -16.24 6.75 -9.86
C ALA A 40 -16.39 5.24 -10.08
N PHE A 41 -15.28 4.55 -10.42
CA PHE A 41 -15.28 3.14 -10.73
C PHE A 41 -13.97 2.50 -10.25
N LEU A 42 -13.81 2.34 -8.94
CA LEU A 42 -12.71 1.52 -8.39
C LEU A 42 -13.16 0.06 -8.41
N PRO A 43 -12.61 -0.79 -9.31
CA PRO A 43 -12.93 -2.20 -9.29
C PRO A 43 -12.43 -2.84 -8.00
N GLN A 44 -13.21 -3.79 -7.49
CA GLN A 44 -12.83 -4.51 -6.26
C GLN A 44 -11.61 -5.41 -6.54
N LYS A 45 -10.82 -5.71 -5.50
CA LYS A 45 -9.62 -6.58 -5.62
C LYS A 45 -9.90 -7.90 -6.35
N GLN A 46 -11.09 -8.48 -6.14
CA GLN A 46 -11.50 -9.73 -6.77
C GLN A 46 -11.75 -9.57 -8.28
N GLU A 47 -12.43 -8.49 -8.70
CA GLU A 47 -12.67 -8.19 -10.11
C GLU A 47 -11.36 -8.01 -10.88
N ILE A 48 -10.39 -7.30 -10.29
CA ILE A 48 -9.06 -7.12 -10.87
C ILE A 48 -8.34 -8.46 -11.00
N GLN A 49 -8.36 -9.29 -9.95
CA GLN A 49 -7.68 -10.60 -9.97
C GLN A 49 -8.29 -11.54 -11.01
N THR A 50 -9.62 -11.56 -11.12
CA THR A 50 -10.34 -12.36 -12.12
C THR A 50 -10.05 -11.86 -13.53
N ALA A 51 -10.08 -10.55 -13.78
CA ALA A 51 -9.74 -9.97 -15.08
C ALA A 51 -8.31 -10.35 -15.50
N VAL A 52 -7.33 -10.31 -14.59
CA VAL A 52 -5.94 -10.71 -14.87
C VAL A 52 -5.86 -12.17 -15.30
N ARG A 53 -6.62 -13.07 -14.68
CA ARG A 53 -6.66 -14.50 -15.06
C ARG A 53 -7.38 -14.77 -16.38
N LEU A 54 -8.32 -13.91 -16.76
CA LEU A 54 -9.02 -14.01 -18.04
C LEU A 54 -8.18 -13.46 -19.20
N LEU A 55 -7.39 -12.40 -18.96
CA LEU A 55 -6.55 -11.79 -19.99
C LEU A 55 -5.19 -12.48 -20.19
N LEU A 56 -4.60 -13.06 -19.13
CA LEU A 56 -3.27 -13.65 -19.20
C LEU A 56 -3.31 -15.18 -19.16
N PRO A 57 -2.61 -15.88 -20.06
CA PRO A 57 -2.55 -17.33 -20.04
C PRO A 57 -1.51 -17.88 -19.05
N GLY A 58 -1.79 -19.06 -18.50
CA GLY A 58 -0.79 -19.93 -17.84
C GLY A 58 -0.01 -19.30 -16.69
N GLU A 59 1.32 -19.41 -16.74
CA GLU A 59 2.23 -18.95 -15.68
C GLU A 59 2.24 -17.43 -15.51
N LEU A 60 1.96 -16.67 -16.57
CA LEU A 60 1.93 -15.21 -16.51
C LEU A 60 0.84 -14.71 -15.55
N ALA A 61 -0.35 -15.32 -15.58
CA ALA A 61 -1.42 -14.99 -14.65
C ALA A 61 -1.04 -15.28 -13.20
N LYS A 62 -0.37 -16.41 -12.94
CA LYS A 62 0.05 -16.78 -11.59
C LYS A 62 1.08 -15.79 -11.04
N HIS A 63 2.05 -15.41 -11.86
CA HIS A 63 3.08 -14.44 -11.49
C HIS A 63 2.47 -13.06 -11.25
N ALA A 64 1.66 -12.55 -12.19
CA ALA A 64 1.02 -11.24 -12.09
C ALA A 64 0.12 -11.13 -10.84
N VAL A 65 -0.66 -12.18 -10.53
CA VAL A 65 -1.48 -12.21 -9.33
C VAL A 65 -0.62 -12.25 -8.05
N SER A 66 0.46 -13.03 -8.05
CA SER A 66 1.36 -13.14 -6.90
C SER A 66 2.13 -11.84 -6.60
N GLU A 67 2.51 -11.07 -7.63
CA GLU A 67 3.18 -9.79 -7.45
C GLU A 67 2.18 -8.69 -7.08
N GLY A 68 0.99 -8.72 -7.68
CA GLY A 68 -0.10 -7.80 -7.36
C GLY A 68 -0.49 -7.84 -5.89
N THR A 69 -0.62 -9.04 -5.30
CA THR A 69 -0.95 -9.18 -3.87
C THR A 69 0.15 -8.63 -2.96
N LYS A 70 1.42 -8.88 -3.28
CA LYS A 70 2.57 -8.32 -2.54
C LYS A 70 2.58 -6.80 -2.59
N ALA A 71 2.36 -6.23 -3.77
CA ALA A 71 2.32 -4.77 -3.97
C ALA A 71 1.17 -4.12 -3.19
N VAL A 72 -0.02 -4.75 -3.17
CA VAL A 72 -1.17 -4.26 -2.40
C VAL A 72 -0.84 -4.21 -0.91
N THR A 73 -0.27 -5.26 -0.35
CA THR A 73 0.12 -5.30 1.07
C THR A 73 1.11 -4.19 1.40
N LYS A 74 2.15 -4.02 0.56
CA LYS A 74 3.13 -2.95 0.72
C LYS A 74 2.45 -1.58 0.69
N TYR A 75 1.61 -1.32 -0.30
CA TYR A 75 0.89 -0.05 -0.43
C TYR A 75 0.02 0.26 0.79
N THR A 76 -0.72 -0.74 1.29
CA THR A 76 -1.55 -0.57 2.49
C THR A 76 -0.73 -0.32 3.75
N SER A 77 0.48 -0.88 3.86
CA SER A 77 1.38 -0.66 5.00
C SER A 77 2.13 0.66 4.97
N SER A 78 2.28 1.27 3.79
CA SER A 78 3.03 2.52 3.59
C SER A 78 2.17 3.79 3.64
N LYS A 79 0.86 3.65 3.87
CA LYS A 79 -0.08 4.76 4.04
C LYS A 79 -0.20 5.12 5.51
#